data_AF-A0A0R3G440-F1
#
_entry.id   AF-A0A0R3G440-F1
#
_cell.length_a   1.000
_cell.length_b   1.000
_cell.length_c   1.000
_cell.angle_alpha   90.00
_cell.angle_beta   90.00
_cell.angle_gamma   90.00
#
_symmetry.space_group_name_H-M   'P 1'
#
loop_
_entity.id
_entity.type
_entity.pdbx_description
1 polymer ?
#
loop_
_entity_poly.entity_id
_entity_poly.type
_entity_poly.pdbx_seq_one_letter_code
_entity_poly.pdbx_strand_id
1 'polypeptide(L)'
;MTVARWCAVISVRPSRTLSSMTDGFLEELEAHGEVRLGLPAANALGMLRDRWVFIGQDHHVLRALIEQLSKDPEYLGFARQILTISDSRLTAIHDGTEPFIADKAFSADDARVIERAALVALSLDADWAEPIPRILRRAAIAPQTAAKSAPSQAAAFALARAIMVAPTPESVAGLADTTRDVRHAGIKKKFTRYIKEARRALASRPDVALRLPFETSPTKAQLTTWSKSLEAGWLTCASWPYQTWIDAAFAVPVAPISANLVWQVVDGPTFLGSPGDFADSAGDPVPVSTTSRIRLWHPAAATPGERDAWRLRVRNHHLVQPFAQVFREHYASADADRLVTSHAVLSVRQLTGLYRAEGWTSEGHETISRRAGAVGAEMWFDGSVYPGSGLQTCSAVGLRVGALGVAADGSVTITADGCDDLPAVSEIIRSADLILSASTVAIESASESASFSAQSPAGVLATRRVILEHVLAELESAEPVRIAQRHVEVNGFRISIATGQVTRDGDPVDITPKKRHDVWQPASDRLLTTVVGTVAAILDRDV
;
A
#
# COMPACT_ATOMS: atom_id res chain seq x y z
N MET A 1 -3.84 -31.98 -23.09
CA MET A 1 -5.25 -32.18 -23.53
C MET A 1 -5.66 -30.94 -24.29
N THR A 2 -5.92 -31.11 -25.58
CA THR A 2 -5.72 -30.10 -26.64
C THR A 2 -6.95 -29.22 -26.88
N VAL A 3 -6.71 -27.98 -27.33
CA VAL A 3 -7.66 -26.94 -27.82
C VAL A 3 -8.87 -27.49 -28.59
N ALA A 4 -8.70 -28.62 -29.29
CA ALA A 4 -9.73 -29.31 -30.06
C ALA A 4 -10.96 -29.78 -29.25
N ARG A 5 -10.84 -30.11 -27.95
CA ARG A 5 -11.99 -30.62 -27.17
C ARG A 5 -12.98 -29.52 -26.74
N TRP A 6 -12.55 -28.26 -26.76
CA TRP A 6 -13.39 -27.11 -26.42
C TRP A 6 -14.07 -26.47 -27.64
N CYS A 7 -13.46 -26.57 -28.82
CA CYS A 7 -14.13 -26.27 -30.09
C CYS A 7 -15.35 -27.17 -30.36
N ALA A 8 -15.50 -28.30 -29.64
CA ALA A 8 -16.63 -29.20 -29.81
C ALA A 8 -17.89 -28.81 -29.00
N VAL A 9 -17.75 -27.95 -27.97
CA VAL A 9 -18.87 -27.48 -27.14
C VAL A 9 -19.45 -26.16 -27.66
N ILE A 10 -18.64 -25.41 -28.42
CA ILE A 10 -19.06 -24.22 -29.15
C ILE A 10 -19.43 -24.68 -30.56
N SER A 11 -20.64 -24.39 -31.05
CA SER A 11 -21.05 -24.67 -32.43
C SER A 11 -20.33 -23.74 -33.44
N VAL A 12 -19.02 -23.58 -33.32
CA VAL A 12 -18.14 -22.93 -34.28
C VAL A 12 -17.56 -24.05 -35.14
N ARG A 13 -17.95 -24.06 -36.41
CA ARG A 13 -17.47 -25.04 -37.40
C ARG A 13 -15.94 -25.21 -37.31
N PRO A 14 -15.42 -26.45 -37.38
CA PRO A 14 -13.99 -26.76 -37.23
C PRO A 14 -13.12 -26.36 -38.43
N SER A 15 -13.55 -25.38 -39.23
CA SER A 15 -12.89 -24.96 -40.48
C SER A 15 -12.34 -23.53 -40.45
N ARG A 16 -12.40 -22.80 -39.32
CA ARG A 16 -11.69 -21.51 -39.19
C ARG A 16 -10.28 -21.77 -38.69
N THR A 17 -9.33 -21.83 -39.62
CA THR A 17 -7.91 -21.61 -39.32
C THR A 17 -7.73 -20.31 -38.54
N LEU A 18 -6.81 -20.27 -37.57
CA LEU A 18 -6.41 -19.07 -36.80
C LEU A 18 -6.14 -17.83 -37.69
N SER A 19 -5.85 -18.05 -38.97
CA SER A 19 -5.60 -17.06 -40.01
C SER A 19 -6.73 -16.05 -40.30
N SER A 20 -7.90 -16.12 -39.65
CA SER A 20 -8.94 -15.07 -39.75
C SER A 20 -9.68 -14.85 -38.43
N MET A 21 -9.01 -14.37 -37.39
CA MET A 21 -9.72 -13.69 -36.29
C MET A 21 -10.38 -12.41 -36.85
N THR A 22 -11.70 -12.41 -36.90
CA THR A 22 -12.52 -11.23 -37.22
C THR A 22 -12.35 -10.16 -36.14
N ASP A 23 -12.57 -8.89 -36.51
CA ASP A 23 -12.59 -7.79 -35.53
C ASP A 23 -13.58 -8.12 -34.41
N GLY A 24 -13.15 -8.08 -33.14
CA GLY A 24 -14.02 -8.35 -31.98
C GLY A 24 -14.16 -9.83 -31.59
N PHE A 25 -13.33 -10.73 -32.14
CA PHE A 25 -13.36 -12.16 -31.81
C PHE A 25 -13.24 -12.46 -30.31
N LEU A 26 -12.38 -11.74 -29.58
CA LEU A 26 -12.20 -11.96 -28.15
C LEU A 26 -13.41 -11.46 -27.34
N GLU A 27 -14.06 -10.40 -27.80
CA GLU A 27 -15.30 -9.90 -27.19
C GLU A 27 -16.44 -10.90 -27.35
N GLU A 28 -16.60 -11.46 -28.55
CA GLU A 28 -17.56 -12.54 -28.78
C GLU A 28 -17.27 -13.72 -27.86
N LEU A 29 -15.99 -14.11 -27.70
CA LEU A 29 -15.61 -15.20 -26.81
C LEU A 29 -15.96 -14.91 -25.34
N GLU A 30 -15.75 -13.68 -24.87
CA GLU A 30 -16.11 -13.25 -23.51
C GLU A 30 -17.63 -13.31 -23.28
N ALA A 31 -18.41 -12.78 -24.21
CA ALA A 31 -19.86 -12.79 -24.14
C ALA A 31 -20.45 -14.21 -24.11
N HIS A 32 -19.87 -15.16 -24.84
CA HIS A 32 -20.28 -16.57 -24.76
C HIS A 32 -19.85 -17.23 -23.44
N GLY A 33 -18.70 -16.83 -22.89
CA GLY A 33 -18.20 -17.31 -21.61
C GLY A 33 -19.05 -16.84 -20.43
N GLU A 34 -19.63 -15.64 -20.51
CA GLU A 34 -20.42 -14.96 -19.47
C GLU A 34 -21.56 -15.82 -18.91
N VAL A 35 -22.20 -16.63 -19.76
CA VAL A 35 -23.35 -17.50 -19.38
C VAL A 35 -22.97 -18.57 -18.35
N ARG A 36 -21.68 -18.82 -18.14
CA ARG A 36 -21.16 -19.82 -17.20
C ARG A 36 -20.65 -19.21 -15.89
N LEU A 37 -20.58 -17.88 -15.81
CA LEU A 37 -20.09 -17.20 -14.63
C LEU A 37 -21.13 -17.29 -13.50
N GLY A 38 -20.64 -17.32 -12.27
CA GLY A 38 -21.50 -17.05 -11.12
C GLY A 38 -22.09 -15.64 -11.20
N LEU A 39 -23.29 -15.44 -10.64
CA LEU A 39 -24.00 -14.15 -10.68
C LEU A 39 -23.13 -12.95 -10.25
N PRO A 40 -22.30 -13.02 -9.18
CA PRO A 40 -21.42 -11.92 -8.81
C PRO A 40 -20.40 -11.55 -9.90
N ALA A 41 -19.80 -12.55 -10.56
CA ALA A 41 -18.83 -12.35 -11.63
C ALA A 41 -19.50 -11.85 -12.92
N ALA A 42 -20.68 -12.37 -13.27
CA ALA A 42 -21.46 -11.87 -14.40
C ALA A 42 -21.83 -10.39 -14.22
N ASN A 43 -22.32 -10.01 -13.03
CA ASN A 43 -22.63 -8.62 -12.70
C ASN A 43 -21.37 -7.74 -12.76
N ALA A 44 -20.25 -8.20 -12.19
CA ALA A 44 -19.00 -7.46 -12.23
C ALA A 44 -18.50 -7.24 -13.67
N LEU A 45 -18.59 -8.26 -14.51
CA LEU A 45 -18.24 -8.19 -15.93
C LEU A 45 -19.14 -7.20 -16.68
N GLY A 46 -20.46 -7.28 -16.49
CA GLY A 46 -21.41 -6.33 -17.07
C GLY A 46 -21.10 -4.88 -16.69
N MET A 47 -20.85 -4.62 -15.41
CA MET A 47 -20.46 -3.28 -14.93
C MET A 47 -19.15 -2.78 -15.55
N LEU A 48 -18.16 -3.67 -15.76
CA LEU A 48 -16.90 -3.32 -16.41
C LEU A 48 -17.04 -3.05 -17.91
N ARG A 49 -18.06 -3.62 -18.58
CA ARG A 49 -18.36 -3.33 -19.99
C ARG A 49 -19.06 -1.97 -20.13
N ASP A 50 -19.97 -1.65 -19.21
CA ASP A 50 -20.77 -0.43 -19.27
C ASP A 50 -20.02 0.82 -18.75
N ARG A 51 -19.10 0.66 -17.79
CA ARG A 51 -18.36 1.78 -17.22
C ARG A 51 -17.10 2.10 -18.00
N TRP A 52 -17.03 3.33 -18.52
CA TRP A 52 -15.78 3.95 -18.93
C TRP A 52 -14.97 4.35 -17.69
N VAL A 53 -14.09 3.47 -17.23
CA VAL A 53 -13.21 3.75 -16.09
C VAL A 53 -12.15 4.78 -16.53
N PHE A 54 -12.31 6.03 -16.09
CA PHE A 54 -11.35 7.09 -16.39
C PHE A 54 -10.12 6.96 -15.48
N ILE A 55 -8.93 7.12 -16.06
CA ILE A 55 -7.67 7.09 -15.31
C ILE A 55 -7.67 8.26 -14.31
N GLY A 56 -7.78 7.94 -13.02
CA GLY A 56 -7.47 8.86 -11.92
C GLY A 56 -8.51 8.96 -10.80
N GLN A 57 -9.74 8.48 -10.98
CA GLN A 57 -10.81 8.63 -9.97
C GLN A 57 -11.45 7.29 -9.54
N ASP A 58 -11.66 6.33 -10.46
CA ASP A 58 -12.47 5.12 -10.18
C ASP A 58 -11.66 3.83 -9.93
N HIS A 59 -10.38 3.93 -9.57
CA HIS A 59 -9.53 2.75 -9.39
C HIS A 59 -10.04 1.79 -8.29
N HIS A 60 -10.76 2.30 -7.28
CA HIS A 60 -11.31 1.48 -6.20
C HIS A 60 -12.45 0.59 -6.68
N VAL A 61 -13.38 1.15 -7.47
CA VAL A 61 -14.45 0.40 -8.13
C VAL A 61 -13.85 -0.64 -9.07
N LEU A 62 -12.91 -0.24 -9.92
CA LEU A 62 -12.23 -1.17 -10.82
C LEU A 62 -11.61 -2.33 -10.03
N ARG A 63 -10.87 -2.06 -8.95
CA ARG A 63 -10.26 -3.09 -8.11
C ARG A 63 -11.29 -4.03 -7.50
N ALA A 64 -12.40 -3.51 -6.98
CA ALA A 64 -13.46 -4.34 -6.40
C ALA A 64 -14.12 -5.26 -7.46
N LEU A 65 -14.39 -4.75 -8.66
CA LEU A 65 -14.96 -5.55 -9.75
C LEU A 65 -13.96 -6.63 -10.23
N ILE A 66 -12.68 -6.28 -10.35
CA ILE A 66 -11.62 -7.24 -10.70
C ILE A 66 -11.46 -8.30 -9.61
N GLU A 67 -11.58 -7.94 -8.33
CA GLU A 67 -11.54 -8.89 -7.22
C GLU A 67 -12.71 -9.89 -7.29
N GLN A 68 -13.91 -9.44 -7.64
CA GLN A 68 -15.06 -10.33 -7.85
C GLN A 68 -14.83 -11.30 -9.01
N LEU A 69 -14.32 -10.82 -10.15
CA LEU A 69 -13.93 -11.69 -11.27
C LEU A 69 -12.83 -12.69 -10.87
N SER A 70 -11.91 -12.27 -10.01
CA SER A 70 -10.80 -13.10 -9.55
C SER A 70 -11.24 -14.25 -8.64
N LYS A 71 -12.46 -14.21 -8.09
CA LYS A 71 -13.05 -15.26 -7.25
C LYS A 71 -13.77 -16.34 -8.06
N ASP A 72 -14.03 -16.12 -9.34
CA ASP A 72 -14.79 -17.03 -10.20
C ASP A 72 -13.86 -17.92 -11.06
N PRO A 73 -13.84 -19.25 -10.85
CA PRO A 73 -12.93 -20.15 -11.56
C PRO A 73 -13.14 -20.18 -13.09
N GLU A 74 -14.37 -19.99 -13.57
CA GLU A 74 -14.67 -19.97 -15.00
C GLU A 74 -14.09 -18.71 -15.64
N TYR A 75 -14.19 -17.55 -14.97
CA TYR A 75 -13.54 -16.33 -15.44
C TYR A 75 -12.02 -16.45 -15.44
N LEU A 76 -11.41 -17.10 -14.43
CA LEU A 76 -9.96 -17.34 -14.41
C LEU A 76 -9.51 -18.19 -15.61
N GLY A 77 -10.26 -19.25 -15.92
CA GLY A 77 -10.03 -20.08 -17.10
C GLY A 77 -10.11 -19.27 -18.40
N PHE A 78 -11.14 -18.43 -18.50
CA PHE A 78 -11.34 -17.52 -19.63
C PHE A 78 -10.18 -16.51 -19.78
N ALA A 79 -9.82 -15.80 -18.72
CA ALA A 79 -8.76 -14.79 -18.73
C ALA A 79 -7.40 -15.40 -19.17
N ARG A 80 -7.06 -16.58 -18.66
CA ARG A 80 -5.86 -17.33 -19.07
C ARG A 80 -5.90 -17.68 -20.56
N GLN A 81 -7.05 -18.11 -21.06
CA GLN A 81 -7.22 -18.44 -22.48
C GLN A 81 -7.07 -17.20 -23.37
N ILE A 82 -7.63 -16.06 -22.98
CA ILE A 82 -7.47 -14.78 -23.70
C ILE A 82 -6.00 -14.42 -23.85
N LEU A 83 -5.23 -14.42 -22.77
CA LEU A 83 -3.79 -14.11 -22.84
C LEU A 83 -3.02 -15.11 -23.71
N THR A 84 -3.40 -16.39 -23.67
CA THR A 84 -2.79 -17.45 -24.50
C THR A 84 -3.06 -17.22 -25.99
N ILE A 85 -4.30 -16.88 -26.36
CA ILE A 85 -4.69 -16.57 -27.74
C ILE A 85 -3.96 -15.31 -28.21
N SER A 86 -3.91 -14.27 -27.36
CA SER A 86 -3.23 -13.02 -27.69
C SER A 86 -1.73 -13.21 -27.92
N ASP A 87 -1.04 -13.97 -27.06
CA ASP A 87 0.38 -14.27 -27.24
C ASP A 87 0.62 -15.11 -28.50
N SER A 88 -0.23 -16.10 -28.77
CA SER A 88 -0.13 -16.95 -29.96
C SER A 88 -0.27 -16.14 -31.25
N ARG A 89 -1.25 -15.24 -31.33
CA ARG A 89 -1.46 -14.37 -32.50
C ARG A 89 -0.29 -13.41 -32.73
N LEU A 90 0.18 -12.76 -31.67
CA LEU A 90 1.32 -11.84 -31.77
C LEU A 90 2.62 -12.60 -32.10
N THR A 91 2.78 -13.83 -31.63
CA THR A 91 3.88 -14.72 -32.04
C THR A 91 3.79 -14.99 -33.54
N ALA A 92 2.61 -15.39 -34.05
CA ALA A 92 2.41 -15.66 -35.47
C ALA A 92 2.74 -14.46 -36.37
N ILE A 93 2.40 -13.24 -35.94
CA ILE A 93 2.76 -12.00 -36.66
C ILE A 93 4.27 -11.77 -36.63
N HIS A 94 4.93 -12.01 -35.49
CA HIS A 94 6.36 -11.78 -35.35
C HIS A 94 7.22 -12.83 -36.07
N ASP A 95 6.76 -14.07 -36.13
CA ASP A 95 7.40 -15.18 -36.83
C ASP A 95 7.08 -15.18 -38.34
N GLY A 96 6.18 -14.30 -38.78
CA GLY A 96 5.81 -14.12 -40.20
C GLY A 96 4.80 -15.12 -40.74
N THR A 97 4.21 -15.97 -39.88
CA THR A 97 3.13 -16.89 -40.29
C THR A 97 1.79 -16.18 -40.49
N GLU A 98 1.60 -15.04 -39.83
CA GLU A 98 0.52 -14.09 -40.12
C GLU A 98 1.11 -12.75 -40.63
N PRO A 99 0.45 -12.08 -41.59
CA PRO A 99 0.97 -10.82 -42.12
C PRO A 99 0.88 -9.70 -41.08
N PHE A 100 1.97 -8.93 -40.94
CA PHE A 100 1.94 -7.68 -40.19
C PHE A 100 1.11 -6.64 -40.93
N ILE A 101 0.01 -6.21 -40.30
CA ILE A 101 -0.79 -5.06 -40.71
C ILE A 101 -0.80 -4.07 -39.54
N ALA A 102 -0.38 -2.84 -39.82
CA ALA A 102 -0.28 -1.79 -38.82
C ALA A 102 -1.61 -1.59 -38.08
N ASP A 103 -1.56 -1.67 -36.75
CA ASP A 103 -2.69 -1.43 -35.84
C ASP A 103 -3.92 -2.35 -36.05
N LYS A 104 -3.71 -3.55 -36.60
CA LYS A 104 -4.78 -4.51 -36.93
C LYS A 104 -4.63 -5.88 -36.28
N ALA A 105 -3.66 -6.05 -35.37
CA ALA A 105 -3.53 -7.31 -34.64
C ALA A 105 -4.71 -7.57 -33.68
N PHE A 106 -5.36 -6.51 -33.17
CA PHE A 106 -6.54 -6.59 -32.30
C PHE A 106 -7.42 -5.35 -32.49
N SER A 107 -8.74 -5.53 -32.42
CA SER A 107 -9.69 -4.41 -32.39
C SER A 107 -9.64 -3.66 -31.05
N ALA A 108 -10.36 -2.53 -30.96
CA ALA A 108 -10.50 -1.80 -29.69
C ALA A 108 -11.26 -2.61 -28.63
N ASP A 109 -12.24 -3.40 -29.05
CA ASP A 109 -13.03 -4.24 -28.15
C ASP A 109 -12.24 -5.47 -27.68
N ASP A 110 -11.49 -6.11 -28.58
CA ASP A 110 -10.53 -7.15 -28.22
C ASP A 110 -9.54 -6.65 -27.16
N ALA A 111 -9.02 -5.43 -27.33
CA ALA A 111 -8.09 -4.83 -26.38
C ALA A 111 -8.71 -4.62 -24.98
N ARG A 112 -10.01 -4.35 -24.88
CA ARG A 112 -10.71 -4.24 -23.58
C ARG A 112 -10.80 -5.59 -22.87
N VAL A 113 -11.02 -6.67 -23.62
CA VAL A 113 -11.02 -8.05 -23.08
C VAL A 113 -9.62 -8.41 -22.60
N ILE A 114 -8.59 -8.09 -23.38
CA ILE A 114 -7.18 -8.29 -22.99
C ILE A 114 -6.83 -7.51 -21.72
N GLU A 115 -7.31 -6.26 -21.60
CA GLU A 115 -7.09 -5.45 -20.39
C GLU A 115 -7.67 -6.11 -19.14
N ARG A 116 -8.93 -6.58 -19.19
CA ARG A 116 -9.57 -7.26 -18.05
C ARG A 116 -8.84 -8.56 -17.69
N ALA A 117 -8.50 -9.37 -18.68
CA ALA A 117 -7.76 -10.61 -18.48
C ALA A 117 -6.39 -10.36 -17.83
N ALA A 118 -5.64 -9.36 -18.32
CA ALA A 118 -4.35 -8.97 -17.75
C ALA A 118 -4.48 -8.38 -16.35
N LEU A 119 -5.52 -7.57 -16.08
CA LEU A 119 -5.80 -7.02 -14.76
C LEU A 119 -6.04 -8.11 -13.73
N VAL A 120 -6.84 -9.13 -14.05
CA VAL A 120 -7.07 -10.28 -13.16
C VAL A 120 -5.77 -11.04 -12.93
N ALA A 121 -5.03 -11.36 -14.00
CA ALA A 121 -3.75 -12.09 -13.91
C ALA A 121 -2.75 -11.39 -12.96
N LEU A 122 -2.56 -10.09 -13.17
CA LEU A 122 -1.60 -9.29 -12.43
C LEU A 122 -2.07 -9.01 -11.00
N SER A 123 -3.38 -8.82 -10.78
CA SER A 123 -3.94 -8.62 -9.43
C SER A 123 -3.77 -9.85 -8.56
N LEU A 124 -3.87 -11.04 -9.16
CA LEU A 124 -3.63 -12.31 -8.49
C LEU A 124 -2.16 -12.71 -8.39
N ASP A 125 -1.26 -11.98 -9.08
CA ASP A 125 0.12 -12.41 -9.30
C ASP A 125 0.21 -13.86 -9.80
N ALA A 126 -0.67 -14.20 -10.73
CA ALA A 126 -0.82 -15.58 -11.17
C ALA A 126 0.40 -16.05 -11.98
N ASP A 127 0.72 -17.34 -11.88
CA ASP A 127 1.77 -18.00 -12.67
C ASP A 127 1.59 -17.77 -14.19
N TRP A 128 0.35 -17.70 -14.65
CA TRP A 128 -0.01 -17.41 -16.04
C TRP A 128 0.01 -15.93 -16.44
N ALA A 129 0.45 -15.02 -15.55
CA ALA A 129 0.71 -13.62 -15.87
C ALA A 129 2.09 -13.39 -16.56
N GLU A 130 3.01 -14.36 -16.49
CA GLU A 130 4.36 -14.31 -17.09
C GLU A 130 4.40 -13.78 -18.54
N PRO A 131 3.46 -14.14 -19.44
CA PRO A 131 3.49 -13.68 -20.83
C PRO A 131 3.24 -12.18 -21.01
N ILE A 132 2.65 -11.48 -20.03
CA ILE A 132 2.14 -10.11 -20.20
C ILE A 132 3.21 -9.12 -20.71
N PRO A 133 4.42 -9.04 -20.12
CA PRO A 133 5.54 -8.27 -20.69
C PRO A 133 5.82 -8.56 -22.17
N ARG A 134 5.81 -9.84 -22.55
CA ARG A 134 6.09 -10.29 -23.92
C ARG A 134 4.95 -9.91 -24.87
N ILE A 135 3.69 -10.11 -24.48
CA ILE A 135 2.50 -9.70 -25.23
C ILE A 135 2.53 -8.18 -25.44
N LEU A 136 2.78 -7.40 -24.38
CA LEU A 136 2.89 -5.94 -24.43
C LEU A 136 3.95 -5.51 -25.45
N ARG A 137 5.15 -6.09 -25.37
CA ARG A 137 6.26 -5.77 -26.26
C ARG A 137 5.91 -6.04 -27.72
N ARG A 138 5.34 -7.22 -28.00
CA ARG A 138 4.95 -7.62 -29.36
C ARG A 138 3.77 -6.81 -29.90
N ALA A 139 2.85 -6.37 -29.05
CA ALA A 139 1.76 -5.49 -29.45
C ALA A 139 2.25 -4.07 -29.78
N ALA A 140 3.26 -3.57 -29.06
CA ALA A 140 3.78 -2.21 -29.19
C ALA A 140 4.87 -2.05 -30.26
N ILE A 141 5.63 -3.12 -30.56
CA ILE A 141 6.81 -3.08 -31.44
C ILE A 141 6.57 -4.02 -32.61
N ALA A 142 6.65 -3.48 -33.83
CA ALA A 142 6.54 -4.27 -35.05
C ALA A 142 7.75 -5.20 -35.24
N PRO A 143 7.56 -6.37 -35.89
CA PRO A 143 8.67 -7.29 -36.18
C PRO A 143 9.70 -6.70 -37.15
N GLN A 144 9.24 -5.84 -38.06
CA GLN A 144 10.10 -5.16 -39.01
C GLN A 144 10.76 -3.94 -38.36
N THR A 145 12.09 -3.88 -38.36
CA THR A 145 12.86 -2.80 -37.74
C THR A 145 12.59 -1.42 -38.37
N ALA A 146 12.25 -1.34 -39.65
CA ALA A 146 11.94 -0.05 -40.27
C ALA A 146 10.57 0.53 -39.86
N ALA A 147 9.65 -0.29 -39.36
CA ALA A 147 8.28 0.13 -39.07
C ALA A 147 8.20 0.98 -37.79
N LYS A 148 7.52 2.13 -37.88
CA LYS A 148 7.23 3.01 -36.73
C LYS A 148 5.82 2.79 -36.16
N SER A 149 4.99 2.00 -36.84
CA SER A 149 3.68 1.56 -36.39
C SER A 149 3.78 0.35 -35.49
N ALA A 150 2.76 0.14 -34.66
CA ALA A 150 2.64 -1.00 -33.76
C ALA A 150 1.71 -2.06 -34.38
N PRO A 151 1.86 -3.36 -34.07
CA PRO A 151 0.88 -4.38 -34.41
C PRO A 151 -0.51 -4.10 -33.84
N SER A 152 -0.62 -3.61 -32.60
CA SER A 152 -1.87 -3.07 -32.04
C SER A 152 -1.58 -2.06 -30.93
N GLN A 153 -1.86 -0.79 -31.20
CA GLN A 153 -1.77 0.27 -30.19
C GLN A 153 -2.81 0.08 -29.10
N ALA A 154 -4.02 -0.35 -29.46
CA ALA A 154 -5.11 -0.60 -28.52
C ALA A 154 -4.72 -1.64 -27.47
N ALA A 155 -4.22 -2.81 -27.90
CA ALA A 155 -3.76 -3.86 -27.00
C ALA A 155 -2.53 -3.43 -26.18
N ALA A 156 -1.59 -2.69 -26.79
CA ALA A 156 -0.43 -2.15 -26.09
C ALA A 156 -0.83 -1.19 -24.95
N PHE A 157 -1.79 -0.28 -25.20
CA PHE A 157 -2.31 0.62 -24.18
C PHE A 157 -3.13 -0.11 -23.10
N ALA A 158 -3.94 -1.09 -23.49
CA ALA A 158 -4.68 -1.95 -22.57
C ALA A 158 -3.75 -2.65 -21.57
N LEU A 159 -2.72 -3.35 -22.05
CA LEU A 159 -1.75 -4.03 -21.21
C LEU A 159 -0.98 -3.04 -20.32
N ALA A 160 -0.54 -1.90 -20.87
CA ALA A 160 0.18 -0.91 -20.07
C ALA A 160 -0.69 -0.27 -18.97
N ARG A 161 -1.99 -0.08 -19.21
CA ARG A 161 -2.95 0.32 -18.17
C ARG A 161 -3.13 -0.76 -17.12
N ALA A 162 -3.27 -2.02 -17.53
CA ALA A 162 -3.36 -3.14 -16.59
C ALA A 162 -2.15 -3.18 -15.64
N ILE A 163 -0.93 -3.03 -16.18
CA ILE A 163 0.33 -2.95 -15.41
C ILE A 163 0.35 -1.72 -14.49
N MET A 164 -0.16 -0.59 -14.95
CA MET A 164 -0.25 0.63 -14.13
C MET A 164 -1.17 0.46 -12.92
N VAL A 165 -2.29 -0.26 -13.09
CA VAL A 165 -3.32 -0.46 -12.06
C VAL A 165 -2.92 -1.56 -11.07
N ALA A 166 -2.42 -2.68 -11.57
CA ALA A 166 -2.02 -3.87 -10.82
C ALA A 166 -0.55 -4.22 -11.13
N PRO A 167 0.44 -3.41 -10.73
CA PRO A 167 1.83 -3.66 -11.09
C PRO A 167 2.40 -4.89 -10.37
N THR A 168 3.29 -5.60 -11.04
CA THR A 168 4.28 -6.53 -10.47
C THR A 168 5.68 -6.05 -10.84
N PRO A 169 6.75 -6.45 -10.14
CA PRO A 169 8.11 -6.03 -10.51
C PRO A 169 8.46 -6.37 -11.97
N GLU A 170 8.10 -7.57 -12.44
CA GLU A 170 8.38 -8.06 -13.79
C GLU A 170 7.59 -7.30 -14.85
N SER A 171 6.33 -6.97 -14.56
CA SER A 171 5.50 -6.22 -15.49
C SER A 171 5.93 -4.76 -15.60
N VAL A 172 6.36 -4.13 -14.51
CA VAL A 172 6.94 -2.78 -14.54
C VAL A 172 8.28 -2.78 -15.28
N ALA A 173 9.13 -3.80 -15.08
CA ALA A 173 10.37 -3.97 -15.83
C ALA A 173 10.10 -4.16 -17.34
N GLY A 174 9.19 -5.06 -17.69
CA GLY A 174 8.77 -5.32 -19.07
C GLY A 174 8.18 -4.09 -19.77
N LEU A 175 7.39 -3.28 -19.05
CA LEU A 175 6.88 -2.01 -19.55
C LEU A 175 8.02 -0.99 -19.76
N ALA A 176 8.99 -0.91 -18.85
CA ALA A 176 10.16 -0.05 -18.99
C ALA A 176 11.04 -0.45 -20.19
N ASP A 177 11.30 -1.74 -20.36
CA ASP A 177 12.08 -2.27 -21.49
C ASP A 177 11.37 -2.03 -22.82
N THR A 178 10.07 -2.30 -22.88
CA THR A 178 9.25 -1.98 -24.06
C THR A 178 9.30 -0.49 -24.38
N THR A 179 9.24 0.39 -23.37
CA THR A 179 9.29 1.86 -23.55
C THR A 179 10.63 2.34 -24.08
N ARG A 180 11.73 1.66 -23.73
CA ARG A 180 13.07 1.96 -24.23
C ARG A 180 13.15 1.71 -25.74
N ASP A 181 12.57 0.59 -26.17
CA ASP A 181 12.70 0.07 -27.53
C ASP A 181 11.59 0.54 -28.49
N VAL A 182 10.45 1.02 -27.96
CA VAL A 182 9.32 1.43 -28.78
C VAL A 182 9.65 2.66 -29.62
N ARG A 183 9.34 2.56 -30.91
CA ARG A 183 9.62 3.60 -31.93
C ARG A 183 8.46 4.61 -32.06
N HIS A 184 7.26 4.20 -31.69
CA HIS A 184 6.07 5.05 -31.76
C HIS A 184 6.07 6.11 -30.65
N ALA A 185 6.18 7.39 -31.03
CA ALA A 185 6.34 8.50 -30.09
C ALA A 185 5.17 8.65 -29.09
N GLY A 186 3.94 8.42 -29.54
CA GLY A 186 2.74 8.49 -28.69
C GLY A 186 2.71 7.41 -27.61
N ILE A 187 3.11 6.18 -27.97
CA ILE A 187 3.23 5.07 -27.02
C ILE A 187 4.35 5.38 -26.03
N LYS A 188 5.53 5.78 -26.51
CA LYS A 188 6.68 6.12 -25.66
C LYS A 188 6.33 7.15 -24.60
N LYS A 189 5.65 8.24 -24.99
CA LYS A 189 5.22 9.31 -24.09
C LYS A 189 4.27 8.81 -23.00
N LYS A 190 3.25 8.04 -23.39
CA LYS A 190 2.25 7.50 -22.46
C LYS A 190 2.82 6.43 -21.53
N PHE A 191 3.61 5.49 -22.04
CA PHE A 191 4.23 4.45 -21.22
C PHE A 191 5.20 5.05 -20.21
N THR A 192 5.97 6.09 -20.57
CA THR A 192 6.82 6.81 -19.60
C THR A 192 6.01 7.34 -18.41
N ARG A 193 4.80 7.87 -18.66
CA ARG A 193 3.88 8.30 -17.60
C ARG A 193 3.35 7.10 -16.80
N TYR A 194 2.92 6.04 -17.46
CA TYR A 194 2.39 4.85 -16.80
C TYR A 194 3.44 4.15 -15.93
N ILE A 195 4.71 4.12 -16.32
CA ILE A 195 5.79 3.58 -15.48
C ILE A 195 5.91 4.35 -14.16
N LYS A 196 5.78 5.69 -14.19
CA LYS A 196 5.82 6.51 -12.98
C LYS A 196 4.65 6.18 -12.05
N GLU A 197 3.45 6.02 -12.60
CA GLU A 197 2.24 5.67 -11.84
C GLU A 197 2.31 4.22 -11.32
N ALA A 198 2.74 3.27 -12.15
CA ALA A 198 2.94 1.86 -11.79
C ALA A 198 3.95 1.69 -10.65
N ARG A 199 5.10 2.38 -10.71
CA ARG A 199 6.09 2.36 -9.62
C ARG A 199 5.54 2.92 -8.31
N ARG A 200 4.64 3.90 -8.37
CA ARG A 200 3.96 4.43 -7.17
C ARG A 200 2.96 3.41 -6.64
N ALA A 201 2.16 2.79 -7.51
CA ALA A 201 1.15 1.81 -7.13
C ALA A 201 1.78 0.50 -6.59
N LEU A 202 2.99 0.14 -7.04
CA LEU A 202 3.73 -1.03 -6.55
C LEU A 202 4.01 -0.94 -5.05
N ALA A 203 4.24 0.27 -4.51
CA ALA A 203 4.44 0.47 -3.07
C ALA A 203 3.21 0.10 -2.22
N SER A 204 2.04 -0.08 -2.83
CA SER A 204 0.81 -0.52 -2.17
C SER A 204 0.49 -2.00 -2.44
N ARG A 205 1.46 -2.76 -2.95
CA ARG A 205 1.37 -4.20 -3.24
C ARG A 205 2.52 -5.00 -2.61
N PRO A 206 2.60 -5.05 -1.27
CA PRO A 206 3.63 -5.79 -0.52
C PRO A 206 3.82 -7.24 -0.97
N ASP A 207 2.73 -7.94 -1.27
CA ASP A 207 2.68 -9.32 -1.79
C ASP A 207 3.67 -9.55 -2.93
N VAL A 208 3.75 -8.62 -3.88
CA VAL A 208 4.62 -8.73 -5.06
C VAL A 208 5.82 -7.79 -5.03
N ALA A 209 5.73 -6.65 -4.35
CA ALA A 209 6.73 -5.59 -4.41
C ALA A 209 8.05 -5.94 -3.73
N LEU A 210 8.09 -6.96 -2.88
CA LEU A 210 9.37 -7.41 -2.32
C LEU A 210 10.26 -8.07 -3.38
N ARG A 211 9.70 -8.59 -4.48
CA ARG A 211 10.45 -9.20 -5.61
C ARG A 211 11.13 -8.15 -6.51
N LEU A 212 11.28 -6.92 -6.05
CA LEU A 212 11.95 -5.85 -6.81
C LEU A 212 13.39 -6.27 -7.14
N PRO A 213 13.78 -6.34 -8.43
CA PRO A 213 15.14 -6.69 -8.79
C PRO A 213 16.09 -5.55 -8.37
N PHE A 214 17.07 -5.89 -7.53
CA PHE A 214 18.19 -5.00 -7.23
C PHE A 214 19.33 -5.31 -8.20
N GLU A 215 19.58 -4.43 -9.17
CA GLU A 215 20.56 -4.67 -10.24
C GLU A 215 22.02 -4.81 -9.74
N THR A 216 22.28 -4.48 -8.47
CA THR A 216 23.47 -4.79 -7.61
C THR A 216 23.62 -3.74 -6.51
N SER A 217 23.21 -2.49 -6.79
CA SER A 217 23.11 -1.40 -5.81
C SER A 217 21.80 -0.62 -6.02
N PRO A 218 20.82 -0.69 -5.10
CA PRO A 218 19.57 0.00 -5.22
C PRO A 218 19.79 1.48 -5.06
N THR A 219 19.12 2.24 -5.91
CA THR A 219 18.95 3.67 -5.71
C THR A 219 18.19 3.94 -4.42
N LYS A 220 18.38 5.13 -3.82
CA LYS A 220 17.58 5.60 -2.68
C LYS A 220 16.07 5.50 -2.94
N ALA A 221 15.64 5.76 -4.17
CA ALA A 221 14.24 5.64 -4.56
C ALA A 221 13.74 4.18 -4.49
N GLN A 222 14.54 3.21 -4.92
CA GLN A 222 14.19 1.79 -4.81
C GLN A 222 14.10 1.35 -3.35
N LEU A 223 15.05 1.74 -2.50
CA LEU A 223 14.99 1.43 -1.05
C LEU A 223 13.77 2.06 -0.37
N THR A 224 13.43 3.31 -0.73
CA THR A 224 12.21 3.96 -0.24
C THR A 224 10.96 3.21 -0.70
N THR A 225 10.88 2.80 -1.97
CA THR A 225 9.74 2.02 -2.48
C THR A 225 9.63 0.67 -1.76
N TRP A 226 10.74 -0.05 -1.59
CA TRP A 226 10.77 -1.33 -0.89
C TRP A 226 10.32 -1.17 0.57
N SER A 227 10.84 -0.17 1.29
CA SER A 227 10.45 0.10 2.68
C SER A 227 8.96 0.47 2.81
N LYS A 228 8.46 1.32 1.91
CA LYS A 228 7.02 1.67 1.85
C LYS A 228 6.15 0.47 1.50
N SER A 229 6.65 -0.44 0.67
CA SER A 229 5.94 -1.68 0.33
C SER A 229 5.78 -2.55 1.56
N LEU A 230 6.86 -2.77 2.32
CA LEU A 230 6.79 -3.50 3.58
C LEU A 230 5.82 -2.89 4.57
N GLU A 231 5.85 -1.57 4.75
CA GLU A 231 4.94 -0.85 5.64
C GLU A 231 3.46 -0.98 5.19
N ALA A 232 3.19 -0.94 3.88
CA ALA A 232 1.86 -1.22 3.33
C ALA A 232 1.40 -2.67 3.56
N GLY A 233 2.32 -3.57 3.93
CA GLY A 233 2.09 -4.96 4.32
C GLY A 233 1.03 -5.11 5.40
N TRP A 234 1.07 -4.24 6.42
CA TRP A 234 0.13 -4.30 7.53
C TRP A 234 -1.31 -4.04 7.12
N LEU A 235 -1.55 -3.04 6.27
CA LEU A 235 -2.90 -2.68 5.83
C LEU A 235 -3.52 -3.72 4.88
N THR A 236 -2.69 -4.52 4.21
CA THR A 236 -3.13 -5.53 3.23
C THR A 236 -3.00 -6.96 3.74
N CYS A 237 -2.73 -7.14 5.04
CA CYS A 237 -2.54 -8.44 5.68
C CYS A 237 -1.49 -9.32 4.97
N ALA A 238 -0.43 -8.68 4.45
CA ALA A 238 0.53 -9.35 3.59
C ALA A 238 1.32 -10.44 4.36
N SER A 239 1.38 -11.61 3.75
CA SER A 239 2.25 -12.71 4.19
C SER A 239 2.85 -13.40 2.99
N TRP A 240 4.02 -14.00 3.18
CA TRP A 240 4.78 -14.65 2.12
C TRP A 240 5.16 -16.08 2.53
N PRO A 241 5.16 -17.05 1.61
CA PRO A 241 5.85 -18.32 1.84
C PRO A 241 7.30 -18.06 2.23
N TYR A 242 7.85 -18.88 3.14
CA TYR A 242 9.21 -18.71 3.66
C TYR A 242 10.26 -18.47 2.55
N GLN A 243 10.24 -19.27 1.49
CA GLN A 243 11.24 -19.14 0.42
C GLN A 243 11.13 -17.79 -0.30
N THR A 244 9.92 -17.38 -0.67
CA THR A 244 9.66 -16.07 -1.29
C THR A 244 10.10 -14.92 -0.37
N TRP A 245 9.86 -15.05 0.93
CA TRP A 245 10.28 -14.06 1.91
C TRP A 245 11.80 -13.99 2.05
N ILE A 246 12.50 -15.12 2.16
CA ILE A 246 13.97 -15.15 2.21
C ILE A 246 14.57 -14.50 0.96
N ASP A 247 14.12 -14.92 -0.22
CA ASP A 247 14.66 -14.46 -1.49
C ASP A 247 14.44 -12.96 -1.71
N ALA A 248 13.38 -12.39 -1.12
CA ALA A 248 13.00 -11.00 -1.33
C ALA A 248 13.45 -10.05 -0.20
N ALA A 249 13.26 -10.45 1.05
CA ALA A 249 13.59 -9.63 2.22
C ALA A 249 15.08 -9.69 2.56
N PHE A 250 15.77 -10.78 2.22
CA PHE A 250 17.21 -10.95 2.45
C PHE A 250 18.03 -11.01 1.16
N ALA A 251 17.47 -10.56 0.03
CA ALA A 251 18.27 -10.25 -1.15
C ALA A 251 19.30 -9.16 -0.84
N VAL A 252 20.49 -9.27 -1.44
CA VAL A 252 21.45 -8.17 -1.40
C VAL A 252 20.90 -7.02 -2.25
N PRO A 253 20.84 -5.78 -1.72
CA PRO A 253 21.41 -5.32 -0.45
C PRO A 253 20.38 -4.87 0.60
N VAL A 254 19.14 -5.36 0.53
CA VAL A 254 18.11 -5.06 1.55
C VAL A 254 18.25 -5.91 2.81
N ALA A 255 19.02 -7.00 2.76
CA ALA A 255 19.23 -7.91 3.89
C ALA A 255 19.58 -7.22 5.23
N PRO A 256 20.52 -6.24 5.30
CA PRO A 256 20.82 -5.57 6.57
C PRO A 256 19.66 -4.72 7.11
N ILE A 257 18.83 -4.17 6.20
CA ILE A 257 17.63 -3.41 6.59
C ILE A 257 16.57 -4.36 7.14
N SER A 258 16.35 -5.49 6.45
CA SER A 258 15.41 -6.54 6.86
C SER A 258 15.80 -7.18 8.19
N ALA A 259 17.10 -7.34 8.46
CA ALA A 259 17.61 -7.91 9.70
C ALA A 259 17.29 -7.06 10.95
N ASN A 260 16.98 -5.77 10.78
CA ASN A 260 16.56 -4.87 11.86
C ASN A 260 15.04 -4.82 12.06
N LEU A 261 14.27 -5.54 11.23
CA LEU A 261 12.83 -5.65 11.35
C LEU A 261 12.45 -6.86 12.20
N VAL A 262 11.35 -6.71 12.95
CA VAL A 262 10.72 -7.82 13.65
C VAL A 262 9.75 -8.51 12.69
N TRP A 263 9.96 -9.80 12.49
CA TRP A 263 9.14 -10.67 11.66
C TRP A 263 8.32 -11.61 12.53
N GLN A 264 7.31 -12.22 11.94
CA GLN A 264 6.43 -13.15 12.62
C GLN A 264 6.09 -14.32 11.69
N VAL A 265 6.17 -15.55 12.20
CA VAL A 265 5.47 -16.68 11.58
C VAL A 265 3.98 -16.48 11.78
N VAL A 266 3.17 -16.55 10.72
CA VAL A 266 1.70 -16.44 10.85
C VAL A 266 1.20 -17.40 11.93
N ASP A 267 0.48 -16.87 12.92
CA ASP A 267 0.00 -17.59 14.12
C ASP A 267 1.09 -18.26 14.98
N GLY A 268 2.33 -17.73 14.91
CA GLY A 268 3.50 -18.30 15.56
C GLY A 268 4.44 -17.24 16.15
N PRO A 269 5.71 -17.64 16.42
CA PRO A 269 6.66 -16.80 17.14
C PRO A 269 7.09 -15.57 16.34
N THR A 270 7.55 -14.57 17.09
CA THR A 270 8.08 -13.31 16.59
C THR A 270 9.59 -13.32 16.74
N PHE A 271 10.30 -12.77 15.77
CA PHE A 271 11.76 -12.93 15.69
C PHE A 271 12.41 -11.78 14.92
N LEU A 272 13.70 -11.57 15.14
CA LEU A 272 14.55 -10.59 14.47
C LEU A 272 15.90 -11.24 14.14
N GLY A 273 16.60 -10.75 13.12
CA GLY A 273 17.96 -11.19 12.79
C GLY A 273 18.13 -11.58 11.33
N SER A 274 19.16 -12.38 11.07
CA SER A 274 19.50 -12.85 9.72
C SER A 274 19.19 -14.35 9.55
N PRO A 275 19.01 -14.84 8.31
CA PRO A 275 18.82 -16.27 8.06
C PRO A 275 19.91 -17.12 8.72
N GLY A 276 19.52 -18.03 9.60
CA GLY A 276 20.41 -18.88 10.39
C GLY A 276 20.72 -18.38 11.80
N ASP A 277 20.31 -17.15 12.14
CA ASP A 277 20.56 -16.52 13.45
C ASP A 277 19.35 -15.65 13.87
N PHE A 278 18.14 -16.20 13.71
CA PHE A 278 16.92 -15.54 14.18
C PHE A 278 16.76 -15.75 15.68
N ALA A 279 16.39 -14.68 16.39
CA ALA A 279 16.14 -14.72 17.82
C ALA A 279 14.89 -13.91 18.20
N ASP A 280 14.27 -14.27 19.32
CA ASP A 280 13.10 -13.58 19.86
C ASP A 280 13.48 -12.30 20.62
N SER A 281 12.51 -11.71 21.34
CA SER A 281 12.72 -10.49 22.12
C SER A 281 13.68 -10.69 23.31
N ALA A 282 13.77 -11.89 23.88
CA ALA A 282 14.70 -12.26 24.94
C ALA A 282 16.11 -12.58 24.41
N GLY A 283 16.23 -12.92 23.13
CA GLY A 283 17.47 -13.33 22.48
C GLY A 283 17.63 -14.83 22.36
N ASP A 284 16.59 -15.58 22.66
CA ASP A 284 16.58 -17.02 22.49
C ASP A 284 16.42 -17.35 20.99
N PRO A 285 17.16 -18.34 20.45
CA PRO A 285 17.07 -18.72 19.04
C PRO A 285 15.66 -19.18 18.64
N VAL A 286 15.17 -18.68 17.51
CA VAL A 286 13.85 -19.04 16.96
C VAL A 286 14.02 -19.86 15.67
N PRO A 287 13.71 -21.16 15.66
CA PRO A 287 13.68 -21.94 14.43
C PRO A 287 12.45 -21.56 13.59
N VAL A 288 12.68 -21.19 12.33
CA VAL A 288 11.61 -20.86 11.37
C VAL A 288 11.51 -21.97 10.32
N SER A 289 10.36 -22.63 10.25
CA SER A 289 10.12 -23.70 9.26
C SER A 289 10.07 -23.16 7.83
N THR A 290 10.61 -23.92 6.87
CA THR A 290 10.55 -23.60 5.43
C THR A 290 9.14 -23.72 4.84
N THR A 291 8.20 -24.34 5.57
CA THR A 291 6.78 -24.41 5.19
C THR A 291 5.95 -23.27 5.77
N SER A 292 6.55 -22.41 6.61
CA SER A 292 5.85 -21.31 7.25
C SER A 292 5.48 -20.21 6.27
N ARG A 293 4.42 -19.47 6.62
CA ARG A 293 4.17 -18.14 6.07
C ARG A 293 4.71 -17.11 7.04
N ILE A 294 5.42 -16.11 6.51
CA ILE A 294 6.04 -15.05 7.28
C ILE A 294 5.31 -13.74 6.98
N ARG A 295 5.13 -12.91 8.01
CA ARG A 295 4.59 -11.55 7.89
C ARG A 295 5.40 -10.59 8.75
N LEU A 296 5.19 -9.30 8.53
CA LEU A 296 5.80 -8.25 9.35
C LEU A 296 5.08 -8.16 10.69
N TRP A 297 5.81 -8.17 11.80
CA TRP A 297 5.22 -8.01 13.13
C TRP A 297 4.62 -6.61 13.32
N HIS A 298 3.53 -6.50 14.07
CA HIS A 298 2.85 -5.24 14.37
C HIS A 298 2.44 -5.17 15.85
N PRO A 299 2.64 -4.02 16.54
CA PRO A 299 2.35 -3.90 17.97
C PRO A 299 0.88 -4.11 18.37
N ALA A 300 -0.07 -3.88 17.46
CA ALA A 300 -1.50 -4.13 17.70
C ALA A 300 -1.85 -5.60 17.93
N ALA A 301 -1.07 -6.53 17.38
CA ALA A 301 -1.27 -7.96 17.56
C ALA A 301 -0.52 -8.52 18.78
N ALA A 302 0.32 -7.71 19.42
CA ALA A 302 1.18 -8.13 20.52
C ALA A 302 0.55 -7.87 21.89
N THR A 303 1.01 -8.59 22.91
CA THR A 303 0.69 -8.26 24.30
C THR A 303 1.49 -7.03 24.77
N PRO A 304 1.09 -6.34 25.87
CA PRO A 304 1.91 -5.26 26.44
C PRO A 304 3.35 -5.70 26.75
N GLY A 305 3.52 -6.87 27.39
CA GLY A 305 4.84 -7.39 27.74
C GLY A 305 5.71 -7.71 26.52
N GLU A 306 5.11 -8.25 25.46
CA GLU A 306 5.83 -8.51 24.20
C GLU A 306 6.28 -7.20 23.53
N ARG A 307 5.42 -6.17 23.51
CA ARG A 307 5.80 -4.84 22.99
C ARG A 307 6.99 -4.26 23.74
N ASP A 308 6.96 -4.31 25.06
CA ASP A 308 8.02 -3.74 25.89
C ASP A 308 9.33 -4.54 25.76
N ALA A 309 9.25 -5.86 25.64
CA ALA A 309 10.41 -6.70 25.37
C ALA A 309 11.07 -6.37 24.01
N TRP A 310 10.29 -6.20 22.95
CA TRP A 310 10.83 -5.78 21.64
C TRP A 310 11.42 -4.37 21.67
N ARG A 311 10.76 -3.42 22.36
CA ARG A 311 11.26 -2.05 22.54
C ARG A 311 12.61 -2.05 23.25
N LEU A 312 12.73 -2.83 24.32
CA LEU A 312 13.97 -3.00 25.06
C LEU A 312 15.07 -3.61 24.18
N ARG A 313 14.77 -4.66 23.41
CA ARG A 313 15.76 -5.30 22.52
C ARG A 313 16.27 -4.36 21.44
N VAL A 314 15.36 -3.66 20.74
CA VAL A 314 15.70 -2.69 19.69
C VAL A 314 16.55 -1.56 20.25
N ARG A 315 16.18 -1.03 21.43
CA ARG A 315 16.98 -0.02 22.12
C ARG A 315 18.35 -0.55 22.50
N ASN A 316 18.44 -1.66 23.24
CA ASN A 316 19.72 -2.15 23.78
C ASN A 316 20.76 -2.51 22.69
N HIS A 317 20.29 -2.85 21.48
CA HIS A 317 21.17 -3.13 20.34
C HIS A 317 21.32 -1.94 19.38
N HIS A 318 20.76 -0.77 19.74
CA HIS A 318 20.73 0.44 18.93
C HIS A 318 20.23 0.22 17.49
N LEU A 319 19.24 -0.66 17.31
CA LEU A 319 18.76 -1.03 15.98
C LEU A 319 18.02 0.13 15.33
N VAL A 320 18.30 0.37 14.05
CA VAL A 320 17.61 1.38 13.25
C VAL A 320 16.65 0.70 12.30
N GLN A 321 15.35 0.93 12.51
CA GLN A 321 14.29 0.39 11.66
C GLN A 321 14.00 1.36 10.50
N PRO A 322 13.71 0.85 9.28
CA PRO A 322 13.44 1.68 8.10
C PRO A 322 12.15 2.52 8.19
N PHE A 323 11.24 2.14 9.09
CA PHE A 323 10.03 2.84 9.47
C PHE A 323 9.72 2.51 10.94
N ALA A 324 8.82 3.27 11.57
CA ALA A 324 8.39 2.98 12.93
C ALA A 324 7.63 1.64 12.96
N GLN A 325 8.22 0.61 13.57
CA GLN A 325 7.61 -0.70 13.78
C GLN A 325 7.42 -1.00 15.26
N VAL A 326 8.51 -1.07 16.04
CA VAL A 326 8.43 -1.43 17.47
C VAL A 326 7.88 -0.28 18.32
N PHE A 327 8.17 0.95 17.92
CA PHE A 327 7.60 2.18 18.46
C PHE A 327 6.55 2.76 17.50
N ARG A 328 5.65 1.92 16.99
CA ARG A 328 4.53 2.34 16.14
C ARG A 328 3.28 2.58 16.97
N GLU A 329 2.51 3.60 16.60
CA GLU A 329 1.15 3.81 17.10
C GLU A 329 0.30 2.57 16.80
N HIS A 330 -0.54 2.15 17.75
CA HIS A 330 -1.41 1.00 17.58
C HIS A 330 -2.78 1.24 18.19
N TYR A 331 -3.84 0.85 17.47
CA TYR A 331 -5.22 1.15 17.80
C TYR A 331 -6.04 -0.14 17.77
N ALA A 332 -7.06 -0.20 18.62
CA ALA A 332 -8.12 -1.19 18.52
C ALA A 332 -9.35 -0.58 17.84
N SER A 333 -10.29 -1.41 17.36
CA SER A 333 -11.55 -0.92 16.77
C SER A 333 -12.31 0.04 17.69
N ALA A 334 -12.25 -0.19 19.01
CA ALA A 334 -12.87 0.65 20.02
C ALA A 334 -12.27 2.07 20.12
N ASP A 335 -11.10 2.31 19.54
CA ASP A 335 -10.49 3.64 19.51
C ASP A 335 -11.08 4.53 18.39
N ALA A 336 -11.82 3.97 17.42
CA ALA A 336 -12.41 4.72 16.31
C ALA A 336 -13.34 5.84 16.80
N ASP A 337 -14.24 5.53 17.73
CA ASP A 337 -15.19 6.51 18.30
C ASP A 337 -14.44 7.63 19.04
N ARG A 338 -13.36 7.29 19.75
CA ARG A 338 -12.57 8.26 20.52
C ARG A 338 -11.91 9.32 19.64
N LEU A 339 -11.50 8.94 18.43
CA LEU A 339 -10.86 9.88 17.48
C LEU A 339 -11.80 11.01 17.06
N VAL A 340 -13.09 10.71 16.90
CA VAL A 340 -14.09 11.67 16.40
C VAL A 340 -14.87 12.38 17.52
N THR A 341 -14.91 11.81 18.73
CA THR A 341 -15.62 12.38 19.89
C THR A 341 -15.04 13.73 20.35
N SER A 342 -13.80 14.05 19.97
CA SER A 342 -13.16 15.31 20.36
C SER A 342 -13.74 16.57 19.68
N HIS A 343 -14.64 16.41 18.69
CA HIS A 343 -15.25 17.52 17.91
C HIS A 343 -14.25 18.59 17.47
N ALA A 344 -13.04 18.16 17.08
CA ALA A 344 -11.99 19.06 16.67
C ALA A 344 -12.40 19.80 15.40
N VAL A 345 -12.14 21.12 15.36
CA VAL A 345 -12.34 21.92 14.15
C VAL A 345 -11.16 21.68 13.21
N LEU A 346 -11.46 21.23 11.99
CA LEU A 346 -10.48 20.84 10.99
C LEU A 346 -10.41 21.86 9.85
N SER A 347 -9.23 22.09 9.29
CA SER A 347 -9.03 22.83 8.04
C SER A 347 -9.37 21.93 6.85
N VAL A 348 -10.42 22.25 6.09
CA VAL A 348 -10.84 21.48 4.91
C VAL A 348 -9.75 21.43 3.85
N ARG A 349 -8.96 22.51 3.72
CA ARG A 349 -7.83 22.57 2.78
C ARG A 349 -6.75 21.54 3.13
N GLN A 350 -6.36 21.46 4.40
CA GLN A 350 -5.36 20.49 4.86
C GLN A 350 -5.92 19.07 4.79
N LEU A 351 -7.13 18.88 5.29
CA LEU A 351 -7.89 17.63 5.24
C LEU A 351 -7.91 17.05 3.82
N THR A 352 -8.28 17.86 2.83
CA THR A 352 -8.37 17.45 1.42
C THR A 352 -7.02 17.03 0.85
N GLY A 353 -5.95 17.72 1.21
CA GLY A 353 -4.60 17.34 0.79
C GLY A 353 -4.13 16.03 1.44
N LEU A 354 -4.39 15.88 2.74
CA LEU A 354 -3.92 14.76 3.55
C LEU A 354 -4.67 13.47 3.24
N TYR A 355 -6.01 13.47 3.20
CA TYR A 355 -6.76 12.23 2.97
C TYR A 355 -6.38 11.61 1.62
N ARG A 356 -6.14 12.42 0.59
CA ARG A 356 -5.67 11.96 -0.72
C ARG A 356 -4.27 11.39 -0.69
N ALA A 357 -3.38 12.00 0.08
CA ALA A 357 -2.02 11.51 0.25
C ALA A 357 -2.01 10.16 0.97
N GLU A 358 -2.93 9.98 1.92
CA GLU A 358 -3.17 8.77 2.69
C GLU A 358 -4.00 7.71 1.94
N GLY A 359 -4.41 7.95 0.68
CA GLY A 359 -5.14 6.98 -0.14
C GLY A 359 -6.63 6.83 0.22
N TRP A 360 -7.21 7.82 0.90
CA TRP A 360 -8.66 7.96 1.05
C TRP A 360 -9.25 8.70 -0.15
N THR A 361 -10.55 8.48 -0.37
CA THR A 361 -11.32 9.10 -1.46
C THR A 361 -12.59 9.72 -0.91
N SER A 362 -12.97 10.89 -1.43
CA SER A 362 -14.28 11.47 -1.15
C SER A 362 -15.36 10.72 -1.92
N GLU A 363 -16.32 10.15 -1.21
CA GLU A 363 -17.50 9.49 -1.78
C GLU A 363 -18.72 10.35 -1.44
N GLY A 364 -19.24 11.07 -2.42
CA GLY A 364 -20.30 12.07 -2.17
C GLY A 364 -19.76 13.36 -1.54
N HIS A 365 -20.65 14.09 -0.88
CA HIS A 365 -20.37 15.45 -0.43
C HIS A 365 -19.63 15.51 0.91
N GLU A 366 -20.03 14.69 1.89
CA GLU A 366 -19.65 14.82 3.32
C GLU A 366 -18.93 13.58 3.86
N THR A 367 -18.40 12.74 2.98
CA THR A 367 -17.83 11.45 3.36
C THR A 367 -16.54 11.18 2.63
N ILE A 368 -15.57 10.63 3.37
CA ILE A 368 -14.38 10.01 2.79
C ILE A 368 -14.33 8.55 3.19
N SER A 369 -13.80 7.71 2.32
CA SER A 369 -13.59 6.31 2.60
C SER A 369 -12.20 5.85 2.15
N ARG A 370 -11.68 4.81 2.79
CA ARG A 370 -10.47 4.11 2.39
C ARG A 370 -10.73 2.62 2.44
N ARG A 371 -10.23 1.92 1.43
CA ARG A 371 -10.38 0.48 1.27
C ARG A 371 -9.04 -0.11 0.89
N ALA A 372 -8.58 -1.10 1.63
CA ALA A 372 -7.29 -1.74 1.40
C ALA A 372 -7.27 -3.16 1.97
N GLY A 373 -6.84 -4.13 1.15
CA GLY A 373 -6.92 -5.54 1.54
C GLY A 373 -8.36 -5.92 1.92
N ALA A 374 -8.52 -6.55 3.08
CA ALA A 374 -9.83 -6.94 3.61
C ALA A 374 -10.49 -5.87 4.50
N VAL A 375 -9.83 -4.72 4.74
CA VAL A 375 -10.31 -3.69 5.67
C VAL A 375 -10.78 -2.42 4.94
N GLY A 376 -11.84 -1.82 5.47
CA GLY A 376 -12.40 -0.55 5.03
C GLY A 376 -12.65 0.40 6.19
N ALA A 377 -12.62 1.69 5.89
CA ALA A 377 -13.05 2.73 6.80
C ALA A 377 -13.83 3.81 6.06
N GLU A 378 -14.79 4.40 6.75
CA GLU A 378 -15.61 5.51 6.31
C GLU A 378 -15.70 6.57 7.41
N MET A 379 -15.46 7.82 7.05
CA MET A 379 -15.49 8.96 7.97
C MET A 379 -16.45 10.01 7.42
N TRP A 380 -17.30 10.51 8.30
CA TRP A 380 -18.33 11.51 7.98
C TRP A 380 -18.01 12.84 8.63
N PHE A 381 -18.46 13.92 7.99
CA PHE A 381 -18.25 15.29 8.44
C PHE A 381 -19.56 16.07 8.49
N ASP A 382 -19.57 17.15 9.27
CA ASP A 382 -20.68 18.12 9.33
C ASP A 382 -20.78 19.06 8.12
N GLY A 383 -19.94 18.84 7.10
CA GLY A 383 -19.89 19.67 5.90
C GLY A 383 -19.10 19.04 4.76
N SER A 384 -19.19 19.65 3.58
CA SER A 384 -18.64 19.07 2.35
C SER A 384 -17.11 19.11 2.27
N VAL A 385 -16.48 17.95 2.11
CA VAL A 385 -15.01 17.76 2.17
C VAL A 385 -14.36 17.35 0.83
N TYR A 386 -15.12 17.43 -0.27
CA TYR A 386 -14.56 17.24 -1.61
C TYR A 386 -13.83 18.52 -2.09
N PRO A 387 -12.85 18.41 -2.99
CA PRO A 387 -12.12 19.57 -3.48
C PRO A 387 -13.02 20.49 -4.29
N GLY A 388 -12.99 21.77 -3.96
CA GLY A 388 -13.86 22.77 -4.57
C GLY A 388 -15.19 22.97 -3.84
N SER A 389 -15.39 22.35 -2.67
CA SER A 389 -16.59 22.59 -1.83
C SER A 389 -16.71 24.05 -1.36
N GLY A 390 -15.61 24.80 -1.30
CA GLY A 390 -15.57 26.18 -0.81
C GLY A 390 -15.58 26.29 0.72
N LEU A 391 -15.88 25.20 1.43
CA LEU A 391 -15.87 25.14 2.88
C LEU A 391 -14.45 25.31 3.42
N GLN A 392 -14.28 26.10 4.48
CA GLN A 392 -12.98 26.34 5.10
C GLN A 392 -12.71 25.40 6.28
N THR A 393 -13.73 25.14 7.08
CA THR A 393 -13.64 24.31 8.28
C THR A 393 -14.79 23.32 8.38
N CYS A 394 -14.53 22.18 9.00
CA CYS A 394 -15.52 21.15 9.30
C CYS A 394 -15.13 20.41 10.57
N SER A 395 -16.03 19.57 11.07
CA SER A 395 -15.79 18.65 12.18
C SER A 395 -16.07 17.22 11.71
N ALA A 396 -15.30 16.25 12.19
CA ALA A 396 -15.63 14.84 12.00
C ALA A 396 -16.79 14.46 12.93
N VAL A 397 -17.81 13.80 12.41
CA VAL A 397 -19.02 13.40 13.15
C VAL A 397 -19.07 11.90 13.41
N GLY A 398 -18.28 11.10 12.70
CA GLY A 398 -18.21 9.67 12.90
C GLY A 398 -17.06 9.02 12.13
N LEU A 399 -16.64 7.84 12.60
CA LEU A 399 -15.69 6.98 11.92
C LEU A 399 -16.15 5.53 12.09
N ARG A 400 -16.33 4.83 10.99
CA ARG A 400 -16.59 3.39 10.95
C ARG A 400 -15.41 2.68 10.33
N VAL A 401 -15.00 1.58 10.94
CA VAL A 401 -13.94 0.69 10.45
C VAL A 401 -14.46 -0.74 10.50
N GLY A 402 -14.08 -1.56 9.52
CA GLY A 402 -14.36 -2.98 9.56
C GLY A 402 -14.10 -3.70 8.24
N ALA A 403 -14.71 -4.86 8.04
CA ALA A 403 -14.42 -5.70 6.87
C ALA A 403 -15.12 -5.19 5.61
N LEU A 404 -14.46 -5.37 4.47
CA LEU A 404 -15.06 -5.13 3.16
C LEU A 404 -15.99 -6.27 2.77
N GLY A 405 -17.22 -5.92 2.42
CA GLY A 405 -18.21 -6.79 1.81
C GLY A 405 -18.64 -6.28 0.44
N VAL A 406 -19.41 -7.08 -0.28
CA VAL A 406 -20.09 -6.64 -1.52
C VAL A 406 -21.57 -6.92 -1.36
N ALA A 407 -22.39 -5.87 -1.51
CA ALA A 407 -23.84 -5.97 -1.50
C ALA A 407 -24.35 -6.62 -2.80
N ALA A 408 -25.63 -7.02 -2.80
CA ALA A 408 -26.25 -7.69 -3.95
C ALA A 408 -26.25 -6.84 -5.23
N ASP A 409 -26.19 -5.51 -5.10
CA ASP A 409 -26.11 -4.55 -6.21
C ASP A 409 -24.67 -4.29 -6.69
N GLY A 410 -23.68 -5.01 -6.15
CA GLY A 410 -22.27 -4.84 -6.48
C GLY A 410 -21.57 -3.69 -5.76
N SER A 411 -22.28 -2.95 -4.89
CA SER A 411 -21.65 -1.91 -4.08
C SER A 411 -20.77 -2.51 -2.97
N VAL A 412 -19.64 -1.87 -2.69
CA VAL A 412 -18.73 -2.32 -1.61
C VAL A 412 -19.22 -1.77 -0.28
N THR A 413 -19.50 -2.65 0.66
CA THR A 413 -19.95 -2.30 2.01
C THR A 413 -18.83 -2.45 3.03
N ILE A 414 -18.96 -1.74 4.16
CA ILE A 414 -18.07 -1.86 5.32
C ILE A 414 -18.91 -2.36 6.48
N THR A 415 -18.70 -3.61 6.90
CA THR A 415 -19.38 -4.18 8.07
C THR A 415 -18.59 -3.80 9.31
N ALA A 416 -19.25 -3.22 10.32
CA ALA A 416 -18.58 -2.75 11.54
C ALA A 416 -17.82 -3.88 12.27
N ASP A 417 -18.30 -5.12 12.12
CA ASP A 417 -17.67 -6.33 12.63
C ASP A 417 -17.14 -7.18 11.45
N GLY A 418 -16.00 -7.84 11.63
CA GLY A 418 -15.54 -8.92 10.74
C GLY A 418 -14.13 -8.79 10.15
N CYS A 419 -13.35 -7.75 10.49
CA CYS A 419 -11.93 -7.71 10.14
C CYS A 419 -11.10 -8.13 11.37
N ASP A 420 -10.69 -9.39 11.41
CA ASP A 420 -9.94 -9.96 12.54
C ASP A 420 -8.42 -9.68 12.48
N ASP A 421 -7.94 -9.08 11.38
CA ASP A 421 -6.53 -8.69 11.26
C ASP A 421 -6.28 -7.37 12.02
N LEU A 422 -5.90 -7.51 13.29
CA LEU A 422 -5.57 -6.39 14.18
C LEU A 422 -4.54 -5.40 13.58
N PRO A 423 -3.46 -5.84 12.91
CA PRO A 423 -2.57 -4.93 12.18
C PRO A 423 -3.29 -4.04 11.16
N ALA A 424 -4.13 -4.61 10.30
CA ALA A 424 -4.83 -3.86 9.25
C ALA A 424 -5.83 -2.84 9.84
N VAL A 425 -6.60 -3.25 10.85
CA VAL A 425 -7.52 -2.37 11.59
C VAL A 425 -6.76 -1.23 12.26
N SER A 426 -5.66 -1.54 12.94
CA SER A 426 -4.82 -0.53 13.58
C SER A 426 -4.27 0.48 12.58
N GLU A 427 -3.83 0.03 11.41
CA GLU A 427 -3.25 0.91 10.39
C GLU A 427 -4.26 1.84 9.73
N ILE A 428 -5.48 1.38 9.48
CA ILE A 428 -6.50 2.25 8.89
C ILE A 428 -6.98 3.30 9.90
N ILE A 429 -7.07 2.95 11.19
CA ILE A 429 -7.38 3.90 12.27
C ILE A 429 -6.23 4.88 12.47
N ARG A 430 -4.97 4.42 12.45
CA ARG A 430 -3.80 5.30 12.52
C ARG A 430 -3.78 6.32 11.38
N SER A 431 -4.17 5.91 10.17
CA SER A 431 -4.31 6.84 9.04
C SER A 431 -5.42 7.88 9.27
N ALA A 432 -6.56 7.47 9.84
CA ALA A 432 -7.62 8.39 10.24
C ALA A 432 -7.14 9.39 11.31
N ASP A 433 -6.44 8.92 12.36
CA ASP A 433 -5.88 9.79 13.38
C ASP A 433 -4.87 10.79 12.79
N LEU A 434 -3.98 10.36 11.90
CA LEU A 434 -3.04 11.25 11.21
C LEU A 434 -3.78 12.37 10.45
N ILE A 435 -4.85 12.03 9.72
CA ILE A 435 -5.65 12.99 8.96
C ILE A 435 -6.30 14.00 9.91
N LEU A 436 -6.96 13.54 10.97
CA LEU A 436 -7.66 14.38 11.94
C LEU A 436 -6.69 15.27 12.73
N SER A 437 -5.66 14.66 13.32
CA SER A 437 -4.67 15.35 14.13
C SER A 437 -3.88 16.40 13.34
N ALA A 438 -3.49 16.10 12.09
CA ALA A 438 -2.74 17.05 11.26
C ALA A 438 -3.61 18.12 10.57
N SER A 439 -4.94 17.96 10.56
CA SER A 439 -5.87 18.95 10.01
C SER A 439 -6.50 19.84 11.08
N THR A 440 -6.25 19.58 12.37
CA THR A 440 -6.85 20.34 13.47
C THR A 440 -6.34 21.78 13.49
N VAL A 441 -7.26 22.74 13.63
CA VAL A 441 -6.97 24.17 13.76
C VAL A 441 -7.01 24.55 15.24
N ALA A 442 -6.01 25.29 15.71
CA ALA A 442 -6.04 25.90 17.03
C ALA A 442 -7.08 27.04 17.05
N ILE A 443 -8.06 26.97 17.94
CA ILE A 443 -9.04 28.05 18.13
C ILE A 443 -8.44 29.03 19.15
N GLU A 444 -8.17 30.28 18.75
CA GLU A 444 -7.54 31.31 19.61
C GLU A 444 -8.41 31.74 20.82
N SER A 445 -9.73 31.52 20.80
CA SER A 445 -10.65 31.96 21.86
C SER A 445 -10.77 30.99 23.04
N ALA A 446 -9.98 29.94 23.03
CA ALA A 446 -9.94 28.92 24.05
C ALA A 446 -9.03 29.37 25.20
N SER A 447 -9.60 30.09 26.19
CA SER A 447 -9.01 30.25 27.54
C SER A 447 -8.37 28.93 28.00
N GLU A 448 -7.33 28.96 28.84
CA GLU A 448 -6.56 27.78 29.35
C GLU A 448 -7.40 26.55 29.82
N SER A 449 -8.70 26.72 30.04
CA SER A 449 -9.73 25.71 30.29
C SER A 449 -10.41 25.10 29.06
N ALA A 450 -10.02 25.47 27.84
CA ALA A 450 -10.58 24.85 26.65
C ALA A 450 -10.06 23.42 26.55
N SER A 451 -11.01 22.51 26.43
CA SER A 451 -10.82 21.12 26.08
C SER A 451 -9.97 20.99 24.82
N PHE A 452 -8.65 21.04 24.99
CA PHE A 452 -7.70 20.45 24.06
C PHE A 452 -8.20 19.04 23.78
N SER A 453 -8.32 18.69 22.50
CA SER A 453 -8.88 17.41 22.04
C SER A 453 -8.48 16.28 22.99
N ALA A 454 -9.45 15.46 23.40
CA ALA A 454 -9.16 14.27 24.20
C ALA A 454 -8.20 13.41 23.36
N GLN A 455 -6.91 13.51 23.66
CA GLN A 455 -5.87 12.97 22.82
C GLN A 455 -5.99 11.45 22.83
N SER A 456 -5.87 10.84 21.66
CA SER A 456 -5.87 9.39 21.58
C SER A 456 -4.76 8.82 22.47
N PRO A 457 -5.07 7.89 23.39
CA PRO A 457 -4.06 7.21 24.21
C PRO A 457 -3.11 6.34 23.37
N ALA A 458 -3.40 6.17 22.08
CA ALA A 458 -2.63 5.42 21.10
C ALA A 458 -1.87 6.30 20.08
N GLY A 459 -2.11 7.61 20.07
CA GLY A 459 -1.60 8.53 19.04
C GLY A 459 -0.12 8.87 19.18
N VAL A 460 0.37 9.68 18.23
CA VAL A 460 1.79 10.09 18.12
C VAL A 460 2.38 10.59 19.45
N LEU A 461 1.61 11.33 20.25
CA LEU A 461 2.07 11.85 21.54
C LEU A 461 2.25 10.76 22.60
N ALA A 462 1.36 9.78 22.65
CA ALA A 462 1.49 8.64 23.54
C ALA A 462 2.73 7.81 23.15
N THR A 463 2.93 7.57 21.86
CA THR A 463 4.11 6.89 21.33
C THR A 463 5.40 7.64 21.64
N ARG A 464 5.43 8.97 21.43
CA ARG A 464 6.58 9.81 21.83
C ARG A 464 6.89 9.71 23.31
N ARG A 465 5.88 9.75 24.18
CA ARG A 465 6.05 9.60 25.63
C ARG A 465 6.72 8.27 25.95
N VAL A 466 6.23 7.17 25.37
CA VAL A 466 6.83 5.83 25.57
C VAL A 466 8.27 5.79 25.07
N ILE A 467 8.58 6.40 23.91
CA ILE A 467 9.96 6.48 23.42
C ILE A 467 10.84 7.25 24.41
N LEU A 468 10.38 8.41 24.89
CA LEU A 468 11.11 9.23 25.87
C LEU A 468 11.38 8.46 27.17
N GLU A 469 10.44 7.64 27.65
CA GLU A 469 10.62 6.77 28.82
C GLU A 469 11.76 5.76 28.62
N HIS A 470 11.95 5.30 27.39
CA HIS A 470 13.02 4.37 27.06
C HIS A 470 14.37 5.07 26.85
N VAL A 471 14.35 6.23 26.19
CA VAL A 471 15.55 6.97 25.74
C VAL A 471 16.15 7.80 26.87
N LEU A 472 15.34 8.52 27.64
CA LEU A 472 15.83 9.41 28.70
C LEU A 472 16.27 8.63 29.95
N ALA A 473 15.86 7.37 30.10
CA ALA A 473 16.34 6.50 31.16
C ALA A 473 17.85 6.19 31.08
N GLU A 474 18.49 6.42 29.92
CA GLU A 474 19.92 6.23 29.71
C GLU A 474 20.77 7.44 30.12
N LEU A 475 20.14 8.61 30.32
CA LEU A 475 20.85 9.83 30.69
C LEU A 475 21.17 9.82 32.18
N GLU A 476 22.45 10.00 32.51
CA GLU A 476 22.89 10.25 33.88
C GLU A 476 22.40 11.63 34.33
N SER A 477 21.69 11.67 35.47
CA SER A 477 21.21 12.91 36.07
C SER A 477 21.19 12.80 37.59
N ALA A 478 21.52 13.89 38.28
CA ALA A 478 21.47 13.96 39.74
C ALA A 478 20.03 13.89 40.28
N GLU A 479 19.08 14.47 39.54
CA GLU A 479 17.64 14.32 39.79
C GLU A 479 16.97 13.55 38.64
N PRO A 480 16.02 12.64 38.92
CA PRO A 480 15.40 11.84 37.88
C PRO A 480 14.59 12.71 36.92
N VAL A 481 14.83 12.55 35.62
CA VAL A 481 14.00 13.15 34.56
C VAL A 481 12.60 12.53 34.64
N ARG A 482 11.58 13.35 34.90
CA ARG A 482 10.20 12.88 35.03
C ARG A 482 9.45 13.09 33.73
N ILE A 483 8.73 12.07 33.29
CA ILE A 483 7.95 12.14 32.06
C ILE A 483 6.47 12.13 32.45
N ALA A 484 5.86 13.30 32.39
CA ALA A 484 4.43 13.47 32.60
C ALA A 484 3.67 13.18 31.29
N GLN A 485 2.33 13.25 31.34
CA GLN A 485 1.48 12.95 30.18
C GLN A 485 1.77 13.83 28.95
N ARG A 486 2.13 15.11 29.17
CA ARG A 486 2.32 16.10 28.10
C ARG A 486 3.69 16.78 28.12
N HIS A 487 4.47 16.59 29.17
CA HIS A 487 5.71 17.32 29.38
C HIS A 487 6.80 16.39 29.92
N VAL A 488 8.05 16.68 29.54
CA VAL A 488 9.24 16.20 30.25
C VAL A 488 9.63 17.25 31.27
N GLU A 489 9.90 16.83 32.50
CA GLU A 489 10.31 17.69 33.61
C GLU A 489 11.73 17.33 34.03
N VAL A 490 12.62 18.32 34.02
CA VAL A 490 14.05 18.15 34.36
C VAL A 490 14.60 19.46 34.94
N ASN A 491 15.22 19.40 36.11
CA ASN A 491 15.88 20.53 36.79
C ASN A 491 15.02 21.82 36.84
N GLY A 492 13.72 21.67 37.10
CA GLY A 492 12.74 22.78 37.16
C GLY A 492 12.23 23.29 35.79
N PHE A 493 12.71 22.74 34.69
CA PHE A 493 12.20 23.02 33.34
C PHE A 493 11.09 22.04 32.96
N ARG A 494 10.12 22.52 32.19
CA ARG A 494 9.06 21.73 31.56
C ARG A 494 9.19 21.84 30.05
N ILE A 495 9.26 20.70 29.36
CA ILE A 495 9.40 20.63 27.91
C ILE A 495 8.16 19.95 27.34
N SER A 496 7.39 20.64 26.51
CA SER A 496 6.20 20.09 25.84
C SER A 496 6.59 18.94 24.90
N ILE A 497 6.00 17.76 25.08
CA ILE A 497 6.19 16.60 24.20
C ILE A 497 5.56 16.87 22.81
N ALA A 498 4.56 17.74 22.74
CA ALA A 498 3.82 18.03 21.51
C ALA A 498 4.46 19.11 20.65
N THR A 499 5.11 20.10 21.27
CA THR A 499 5.62 21.29 20.59
C THR A 499 7.12 21.50 20.77
N GLY A 500 7.74 20.83 21.75
CA GLY A 500 9.15 21.04 22.12
C GLY A 500 9.40 22.36 22.85
N GLN A 501 8.36 23.16 23.10
CA GLN A 501 8.45 24.42 23.83
C GLN A 501 8.89 24.16 25.28
N VAL A 502 9.77 25.03 25.77
CA VAL A 502 10.34 24.94 27.11
C VAL A 502 9.78 26.08 27.96
N THR A 503 9.36 25.75 29.18
CA THR A 503 9.00 26.74 30.19
C THR A 503 9.75 26.48 31.49
N ARG A 504 9.93 27.53 32.29
CA ARG A 504 10.42 27.47 33.67
C ARG A 504 9.54 28.38 34.51
N ASP A 505 8.96 27.84 35.57
CA ASP A 505 8.03 28.57 36.45
C ASP A 505 6.84 29.22 35.70
N GLY A 506 6.46 28.67 34.55
CA GLY A 506 5.38 29.16 33.68
C GLY A 506 5.84 30.05 32.52
N ASP A 507 7.05 30.62 32.60
CA ASP A 507 7.58 31.51 31.58
C ASP A 507 8.29 30.74 30.45
N PRO A 508 8.07 31.09 29.17
CA PRO A 508 8.81 30.52 28.05
C PRO A 508 10.32 30.80 28.15
N VAL A 509 11.14 29.77 27.91
CA VAL A 509 12.60 29.87 27.92
C VAL A 509 13.17 29.30 26.62
N ASP A 510 14.08 30.03 25.99
CA ASP A 510 14.80 29.51 24.82
C ASP A 510 16.01 28.68 25.26
N ILE A 511 15.97 27.38 24.94
CA ILE A 511 17.09 26.46 25.12
C ILE A 511 17.49 25.94 23.75
N THR A 512 18.77 26.09 23.41
CA THR A 512 19.32 25.50 22.18
C THR A 512 19.53 24.00 22.37
N PRO A 513 18.85 23.13 21.61
CA PRO A 513 19.02 21.68 21.75
C PRO A 513 20.42 21.21 21.37
N LYS A 514 20.98 20.27 22.14
CA LYS A 514 22.25 19.61 21.83
C LYS A 514 22.07 18.70 20.60
N LYS A 515 22.78 18.99 19.51
CA LYS A 515 22.67 18.23 18.24
C LYS A 515 23.32 16.85 18.29
N ARG A 516 24.32 16.65 19.15
CA ARG A 516 25.04 15.39 19.33
C ARG A 516 25.01 15.03 20.81
N HIS A 517 24.10 14.14 21.17
CA HIS A 517 23.88 13.71 22.56
C HIS A 517 24.19 12.21 22.75
N ASP A 518 24.60 11.50 21.70
CA ASP A 518 24.94 10.06 21.66
C ASP A 518 23.86 9.07 22.16
N VAL A 519 22.71 9.56 22.65
CA VAL A 519 21.53 8.75 22.97
C VAL A 519 20.88 8.17 21.71
N TRP A 520 20.60 6.87 21.74
CA TRP A 520 19.87 6.20 20.67
C TRP A 520 18.42 6.72 20.55
N GLN A 521 17.92 6.83 19.32
CA GLN A 521 16.54 7.21 19.03
C GLN A 521 16.04 6.50 17.77
N PRO A 522 14.73 6.23 17.66
CA PRO A 522 14.13 5.83 16.40
C PRO A 522 14.28 6.95 15.35
N ALA A 523 14.64 6.58 14.11
CA ALA A 523 15.19 7.48 13.09
C ALA A 523 14.23 8.54 12.51
N SER A 524 12.95 8.55 12.88
CA SER A 524 11.89 9.21 12.10
C SER A 524 11.27 10.47 12.72
N ASP A 525 11.58 10.81 13.97
CA ASP A 525 10.91 11.93 14.67
C ASP A 525 11.87 13.07 15.02
N ARG A 526 11.81 14.15 14.22
CA ARG A 526 12.62 15.36 14.46
C ARG A 526 12.28 16.06 15.77
N LEU A 527 11.00 16.05 16.17
CA LEU A 527 10.59 16.70 17.40
C LEU A 527 11.11 15.94 18.60
N LEU A 528 11.08 14.60 18.55
CA LEU A 528 11.72 13.75 19.55
C LEU A 528 13.21 14.10 19.69
N THR A 529 13.94 14.22 18.57
CA THR A 529 15.36 14.62 18.60
C THR A 529 15.56 15.99 19.22
N THR A 530 14.68 16.95 18.94
CA THR A 530 14.69 18.26 19.58
C THR A 530 14.48 18.14 21.09
N VAL A 531 13.46 17.41 21.55
CA VAL A 531 13.15 17.24 22.98
C VAL A 531 14.32 16.58 23.72
N VAL A 532 14.86 15.48 23.19
CA VAL A 532 15.99 14.77 23.81
C VAL A 532 17.25 15.66 23.83
N GLY A 533 17.52 16.37 22.73
CA GLY A 533 18.64 17.32 22.67
C GLY A 533 18.49 18.48 23.66
N THR A 534 17.26 18.94 23.91
CA THR A 534 16.96 19.96 24.92
C THR A 534 17.19 19.43 26.33
N VAL A 535 16.72 18.22 26.64
CA VAL A 535 16.97 17.56 27.94
C VAL A 535 18.47 17.42 28.18
N ALA A 536 19.21 16.89 27.20
CA ALA A 536 20.67 16.76 27.31
C ALA A 536 21.37 18.11 27.51
N ALA A 537 20.92 19.17 26.84
CA ALA A 537 21.45 20.51 27.02
C ALA A 537 21.16 21.12 28.41
N ILE A 538 20.06 20.71 29.07
CA ILE A 538 19.75 21.13 30.44
C ILE A 538 20.63 20.38 31.43
N LEU A 539 20.77 19.06 31.28
CA LEU A 539 21.58 18.24 32.18
C LEU A 539 23.07 18.63 32.17
N ASP A 540 23.62 18.96 31.00
CA ASP A 540 25.01 19.42 30.86
C ASP A 540 25.29 20.77 31.56
N ARG A 541 24.25 21.58 31.87
CA ARG A 541 24.44 22.89 32.50
C ARG A 541 24.66 22.82 34.01
N ASP A 542 24.33 21.68 34.62
CA ASP A 542 24.45 21.46 36.07
C ASP A 542 25.69 20.61 36.44
N VAL A 543 26.60 20.36 35.48
CA VAL A 543 27.91 19.70 35.67
C VAL A 543 29.06 20.71 35.68
#